data_AF-A0A3N4HJR0-F1
#
_entry.id   AF-A0A3N4HJR0-F1
#
_cell.length_a   1.000
_cell.length_b   1.000
_cell.length_c   1.000
_cell.angle_alpha   90.00
_cell.angle_beta   90.00
_cell.angle_gamma   90.00
#
_symmetry.space_group_name_H-M   'P 1'
#
loop_
_entity.id
_entity.type
_entity.pdbx_description
1 polymer ?
#
loop_
_entity_poly.entity_id
_entity_poly.type
_entity_poly.pdbx_seq_one_letter_code
_entity_poly.pdbx_strand_id
1 'polypeptide(L)'
;MAHIPLWKTVCSLHGESPGTHGCRVCLQSVVEQMGEGYGANSGETTPTGMMTPSTTADTNVPDMESLRIDESDNDTVGDEDCDGHDGEKLGNSGLDESVIVDRIGGLFQQLSDEARMDAIARLSQAHSATPTIGKGTYDPVLYQTTFDMISYHKRHLLGVPEVVVALTGFSTLCPPYECFDLFLSVANQRKSVFELQLSTRDALGTPLIGSVCYDWLELPTGGTKEGSWQHGVWRWSFPRYGSLTVLETDMSDIEGVCFDMSYEEVPEVVLFISGFKTEPVHNLRFKISTSNVTKTGFRVKASTWLDSELYDLSVTWLAYPSGTKHVHSGSVSTSPCGNSKKPQQINMGYESFPAGKFTKPPKVMVGLNYLDLEHGTEQNIKSFVSNVTHLGMCWNVDSWDDTVIYGGGFSYLAIEE
;
A
#
# COMPACT_ATOMS: atom_id res chain seq x y z
N MET A 1 12.44 33.35 -37.20
CA MET A 1 13.11 32.39 -36.29
C MET A 1 12.21 32.15 -35.10
N ALA A 2 11.41 31.09 -35.19
CA ALA A 2 10.69 30.39 -34.13
C ALA A 2 9.85 29.36 -34.88
N HIS A 3 10.25 28.08 -34.82
CA HIS A 3 9.49 26.99 -35.43
C HIS A 3 8.96 26.08 -34.32
N ILE A 4 7.66 26.18 -34.10
CA ILE A 4 6.82 25.10 -33.59
C ILE A 4 6.27 24.38 -34.83
N PRO A 5 6.13 23.04 -34.79
CA PRO A 5 4.99 22.44 -35.48
C PRO A 5 4.15 21.58 -34.53
N LEU A 6 2.86 21.90 -34.49
CA LEU A 6 1.78 20.93 -34.40
C LEU A 6 1.96 19.83 -35.48
N TRP A 7 1.22 18.73 -35.43
CA TRP A 7 0.45 18.19 -36.57
C TRP A 7 -0.45 17.05 -36.07
N LYS A 8 -1.76 17.27 -36.26
CA LYS A 8 -2.92 16.36 -36.35
C LYS A 8 -3.79 17.11 -37.37
N THR A 9 -4.24 16.61 -38.53
CA THR A 9 -5.10 15.45 -38.81
C THR A 9 -5.31 15.40 -40.34
N VAL A 10 -5.89 14.29 -40.84
CA VAL A 10 -6.85 14.16 -41.97
C VAL A 10 -6.36 13.29 -43.13
N CYS A 11 -7.04 12.15 -43.30
CA CYS A 11 -7.54 11.68 -44.60
C CYS A 11 -8.88 10.95 -44.39
N SER A 12 -9.88 11.32 -45.18
CA SER A 12 -11.22 10.73 -45.22
C SER A 12 -11.50 10.09 -46.58
N LEU A 13 -12.42 9.13 -46.60
CA LEU A 13 -13.30 8.71 -47.70
C LEU A 13 -12.69 7.91 -48.86
N HIS A 14 -12.96 6.61 -48.88
CA HIS A 14 -13.85 5.96 -49.88
C HIS A 14 -14.34 4.62 -49.32
N GLY A 15 -15.61 4.30 -49.59
CA GLY A 15 -16.25 3.04 -49.17
C GLY A 15 -16.22 1.97 -50.25
N GLU A 16 -16.30 0.71 -49.82
CA GLU A 16 -17.08 -0.41 -50.39
C GLU A 16 -16.74 -1.70 -49.60
N SER A 17 -17.74 -2.54 -49.36
CA SER A 17 -17.69 -3.82 -48.60
C SER A 17 -17.55 -5.04 -49.55
N PRO A 18 -17.63 -6.30 -49.08
CA PRO A 18 -16.60 -7.05 -48.36
C PRO A 18 -16.17 -8.33 -49.12
N GLY A 19 -14.92 -8.77 -48.95
CA GLY A 19 -14.41 -9.98 -49.61
C GLY A 19 -13.31 -10.67 -48.80
N THR A 20 -13.49 -11.98 -48.65
CA THR A 20 -12.72 -12.97 -47.90
C THR A 20 -11.22 -13.10 -48.22
N HIS A 21 -10.53 -13.68 -47.24
CA HIS A 21 -9.24 -14.41 -47.28
C HIS A 21 -7.97 -13.66 -46.88
N GLY A 22 -7.27 -14.32 -45.94
CA GLY A 22 -6.12 -13.83 -45.23
C GLY A 22 -4.88 -13.66 -46.10
N CYS A 23 -3.94 -12.91 -45.56
CA CYS A 23 -2.57 -12.90 -46.01
C CYS A 23 -1.64 -12.84 -44.81
N ARG A 24 -0.85 -13.91 -44.66
CA ARG A 24 0.46 -13.90 -44.01
C ARG A 24 1.42 -13.06 -44.85
N VAL A 25 2.50 -12.67 -44.19
CA VAL A 25 3.80 -12.19 -44.72
C VAL A 25 3.91 -10.68 -44.92
N CYS A 26 4.73 -10.05 -44.08
CA CYS A 26 6.01 -9.44 -44.50
C CYS A 26 6.71 -8.78 -43.30
N LEU A 27 7.83 -9.35 -42.88
CA LEU A 27 9.04 -8.61 -42.51
C LEU A 27 10.20 -9.62 -42.42
N GLN A 28 10.92 -9.75 -43.52
CA GLN A 28 12.23 -10.39 -43.59
C GLN A 28 13.14 -9.51 -44.44
N SER A 29 14.43 -9.56 -44.10
CA SER A 29 15.60 -8.91 -44.72
C SER A 29 15.89 -7.49 -44.22
N VAL A 30 16.89 -7.34 -43.35
CA VAL A 30 18.30 -7.08 -43.73
C VAL A 30 19.19 -7.49 -42.54
N VAL A 31 20.10 -8.46 -42.68
CA VAL A 31 21.47 -8.51 -42.09
C VAL A 31 22.23 -9.71 -42.69
N GLU A 32 23.34 -9.44 -43.40
CA GLU A 32 24.59 -10.23 -43.52
C GLU A 32 25.55 -9.30 -44.32
N GLN A 33 26.78 -8.96 -43.90
CA GLN A 33 27.95 -9.81 -43.64
C GLN A 33 29.06 -9.08 -42.83
N MET A 34 30.00 -9.91 -42.34
CA MET A 34 31.31 -9.64 -41.71
C MET A 34 31.26 -9.39 -40.19
N GLY A 35 31.99 -10.08 -39.32
CA GLY A 35 33.04 -11.08 -39.45
C GLY A 35 33.44 -11.54 -38.04
N GLU A 36 34.16 -12.66 -37.98
CA GLU A 36 34.52 -13.52 -36.85
C GLU A 36 35.05 -12.84 -35.57
N GLY A 37 34.70 -13.38 -34.39
CA GLY A 37 35.42 -13.13 -33.15
C GLY A 37 34.74 -13.58 -31.85
N TYR A 38 35.11 -14.78 -31.38
CA TYR A 38 35.12 -15.26 -29.98
C TYR A 38 33.87 -15.21 -29.07
N GLY A 39 33.48 -16.40 -28.60
CA GLY A 39 33.43 -16.68 -27.15
C GLY A 39 32.12 -16.41 -26.40
N ALA A 40 31.35 -17.47 -26.21
CA ALA A 40 30.24 -17.70 -25.28
C ALA A 40 29.97 -16.65 -24.18
N ASN A 41 28.72 -16.16 -24.14
CA ASN A 41 27.92 -16.00 -22.93
C ASN A 41 26.43 -15.86 -23.33
N SER A 42 25.61 -16.81 -22.88
CA SER A 42 24.16 -16.83 -23.09
C SER A 42 23.47 -15.87 -22.12
N GLY A 43 23.05 -14.72 -22.62
CA GLY A 43 22.06 -13.86 -21.96
C GLY A 43 20.76 -13.91 -22.76
N GLU A 44 19.71 -14.52 -22.19
CA GLU A 44 18.37 -14.44 -22.74
C GLU A 44 17.84 -13.01 -22.60
N THR A 45 17.43 -12.42 -23.72
CA THR A 45 16.74 -11.13 -23.77
C THR A 45 15.26 -11.33 -23.42
N THR A 46 14.74 -10.57 -22.45
CA THR A 46 13.30 -10.51 -22.18
C THR A 46 12.55 -9.73 -23.28
N PRO A 47 11.24 -10.01 -23.50
CA PRO A 47 10.48 -9.46 -24.63
C PRO A 47 10.21 -7.94 -24.62
N THR A 48 10.69 -7.19 -23.63
CA THR A 48 10.36 -5.77 -23.44
C THR A 48 11.49 -4.79 -23.79
N GLY A 49 12.70 -5.27 -24.12
CA GLY A 49 13.78 -4.41 -24.62
C GLY A 49 14.27 -3.30 -23.68
N MET A 50 13.85 -3.29 -22.41
CA MET A 50 14.34 -2.37 -21.39
C MET A 50 15.46 -3.04 -20.60
N MET A 51 16.65 -2.44 -20.61
CA MET A 51 17.75 -2.83 -19.73
C MET A 51 17.40 -2.46 -18.30
N THR A 52 17.28 -3.46 -17.43
CA THR A 52 17.33 -3.25 -15.98
C THR A 52 18.73 -2.75 -15.59
N PRO A 53 18.85 -1.86 -14.59
CA PRO A 53 20.15 -1.53 -14.02
C PRO A 53 20.83 -2.80 -13.50
N SER A 54 22.06 -3.05 -13.92
CA SER A 54 22.86 -4.20 -13.49
C SER A 54 23.06 -4.15 -11.98
N THR A 55 22.43 -5.06 -11.26
CA THR A 55 22.81 -5.43 -9.91
C THR A 55 23.99 -6.39 -10.03
N THR A 56 25.17 -5.95 -9.61
CA THR A 56 26.26 -6.88 -9.29
C THR A 56 25.77 -7.78 -8.15
N ALA A 57 25.59 -9.06 -8.44
CA ALA A 57 25.22 -10.07 -7.46
C ALA A 57 26.36 -10.22 -6.44
N ASP A 58 26.08 -9.85 -5.20
CA ASP A 58 26.77 -10.43 -4.05
C ASP A 58 25.98 -11.70 -3.70
N THR A 59 26.52 -12.85 -4.08
CA THR A 59 25.92 -14.16 -3.79
C THR A 59 26.05 -14.47 -2.31
N ASN A 60 25.04 -14.12 -1.53
CA ASN A 60 24.74 -14.70 -0.22
C ASN A 60 23.25 -14.48 0.08
N VAL A 61 22.40 -15.32 -0.50
CA VAL A 61 21.02 -15.50 -0.03
C VAL A 61 21.08 -16.59 1.03
N PRO A 62 20.75 -16.31 2.31
CA PRO A 62 20.68 -17.36 3.31
C PRO A 62 19.42 -18.20 3.08
N ASP A 63 19.63 -19.51 3.14
CA ASP A 63 18.61 -20.55 3.15
C ASP A 63 17.67 -20.35 4.34
N MET A 64 16.36 -20.20 4.09
CA MET A 64 15.38 -19.77 5.10
C MET A 64 14.75 -20.94 5.89
N GLU A 65 15.43 -22.11 5.95
CA GLU A 65 14.92 -23.32 6.63
C GLU A 65 15.72 -23.80 7.87
N SER A 66 16.65 -23.02 8.43
CA SER A 66 17.41 -23.48 9.62
C SER A 66 17.58 -22.44 10.73
N LEU A 67 16.49 -22.11 11.41
CA LEU A 67 16.53 -21.56 12.77
C LEU A 67 15.75 -22.49 13.72
N ARG A 68 16.35 -23.65 14.02
CA ARG A 68 16.10 -24.35 15.27
C ARG A 68 17.18 -23.91 16.25
N ILE A 69 16.76 -23.20 17.29
CA ILE A 69 17.63 -22.88 18.43
C ILE A 69 17.72 -24.16 19.25
N ASP A 70 18.88 -24.83 19.19
CA ASP A 70 19.27 -25.85 20.14
C ASP A 70 19.51 -25.19 21.50
N GLU A 71 18.57 -25.38 22.42
CA GLU A 71 18.83 -25.23 23.85
C GLU A 71 19.70 -26.42 24.29
N SER A 72 21.00 -26.20 24.41
CA SER A 72 21.91 -27.14 25.07
C SER A 72 22.76 -26.44 26.13
N ASP A 73 22.79 -27.11 27.29
CA ASP A 73 23.87 -27.17 28.26
C ASP A 73 24.18 -25.92 29.10
N ASN A 74 23.43 -25.80 30.21
CA ASN A 74 23.85 -25.03 31.37
C ASN A 74 24.55 -25.97 32.36
N ASP A 75 25.86 -26.15 32.15
CA ASP A 75 26.75 -26.86 33.06
C ASP A 75 27.02 -26.06 34.33
N THR A 76 27.03 -26.80 35.43
CA THR A 76 27.12 -26.36 36.83
C THR A 76 28.56 -26.49 37.33
N VAL A 77 29.31 -25.38 37.46
CA VAL A 77 30.52 -25.22 38.32
C VAL A 77 30.76 -23.71 38.44
N GLY A 78 31.07 -23.07 39.57
CA GLY A 78 31.32 -23.48 40.94
C GLY A 78 31.49 -22.20 41.79
N ASP A 79 31.35 -22.36 43.09
CA ASP A 79 31.57 -21.33 44.11
C ASP A 79 32.95 -20.68 44.00
N GLU A 80 33.01 -19.35 44.09
CA GLU A 80 34.12 -18.66 44.74
C GLU A 80 33.69 -17.26 45.21
N ASP A 81 33.80 -17.08 46.54
CA ASP A 81 33.59 -15.85 47.29
C ASP A 81 34.49 -14.71 46.79
N CYS A 82 33.90 -13.54 46.53
CA CYS A 82 34.63 -12.28 46.47
C CYS A 82 33.76 -11.13 47.03
N ASP A 83 34.08 -10.77 48.26
CA ASP A 83 33.63 -9.58 48.97
C ASP A 83 33.82 -8.28 48.17
N GLY A 84 32.82 -7.40 48.30
CA GLY A 84 33.05 -5.97 48.55
C GLY A 84 33.64 -5.14 47.41
N HIS A 85 32.77 -4.54 46.59
CA HIS A 85 32.91 -3.12 46.27
C HIS A 85 31.58 -2.48 45.92
N ASP A 86 31.24 -1.44 46.71
CA ASP A 86 30.11 -0.55 46.56
C ASP A 86 30.23 0.25 45.24
N GLY A 87 29.77 -0.35 44.14
CA GLY A 87 29.48 0.36 42.92
C GLY A 87 28.14 1.08 43.08
N GLU A 88 28.19 2.40 43.34
CA GLU A 88 27.03 3.29 43.22
C GLU A 88 26.35 3.05 41.87
N LYS A 89 25.24 2.31 41.90
CA LYS A 89 24.27 2.27 40.81
C LYS A 89 23.74 3.70 40.68
N LEU A 90 24.27 4.43 39.71
CA LEU A 90 23.63 5.63 39.15
C LEU A 90 22.23 5.22 38.72
N GLY A 91 21.27 5.42 39.63
CA GLY A 91 19.86 5.21 39.38
C GLY A 91 19.50 6.05 38.17
N ASN A 92 19.03 5.37 37.13
CA ASN A 92 18.44 6.00 35.98
C ASN A 92 17.19 6.72 36.48
N SER A 93 17.36 7.95 36.96
CA SER A 93 16.28 8.81 37.44
C SER A 93 15.47 9.17 36.21
N GLY A 94 14.53 8.29 35.85
CA GLY A 94 13.49 8.57 34.89
C GLY A 94 12.79 9.82 35.38
N LEU A 95 13.21 10.97 34.84
CA LEU A 95 12.53 12.22 35.04
C LEU A 95 11.13 11.98 34.47
N ASP A 96 10.18 11.87 35.39
CA ASP A 96 8.78 11.66 35.10
C ASP A 96 8.36 12.64 34.01
N GLU A 97 7.89 12.10 32.88
CA GLU A 97 7.52 12.87 31.71
C GLU A 97 6.48 13.95 32.07
N SER A 98 5.66 13.69 33.08
CA SER A 98 4.72 14.68 33.62
C SER A 98 5.43 15.92 34.20
N VAL A 99 6.56 15.75 34.90
CA VAL A 99 7.36 16.86 35.46
C VAL A 99 7.97 17.72 34.36
N ILE A 100 8.39 17.11 33.25
CA ILE A 100 8.93 17.83 32.09
C ILE A 100 7.81 18.65 31.42
N VAL A 101 6.65 18.04 31.19
CA VAL A 101 5.49 18.70 30.58
C VAL A 101 5.00 19.86 31.45
N ASP A 102 4.90 19.66 32.76
CA ASP A 102 4.48 20.70 33.71
C ASP A 102 5.48 21.87 33.73
N ARG A 103 6.79 21.56 33.69
CA ARG A 103 7.82 22.60 33.64
C ARG A 103 7.78 23.39 32.34
N ILE A 104 7.56 22.73 31.20
CA ILE A 104 7.36 23.41 29.91
C ILE A 104 6.11 24.28 29.99
N GLY A 105 4.99 23.78 30.53
CA GLY A 105 3.76 24.55 30.74
C GLY A 105 3.99 25.80 31.58
N GLY A 106 4.73 25.67 32.69
CA GLY A 106 5.12 26.79 33.55
C GLY A 106 6.00 27.83 32.83
N LEU A 107 6.96 27.38 32.02
CA LEU A 107 7.78 28.29 31.19
C LEU A 107 6.93 29.01 30.13
N PHE A 108 5.97 28.31 29.51
CA PHE A 108 5.05 28.90 28.54
C PHE A 108 4.14 29.96 29.15
N GLN A 109 3.75 29.81 30.41
CA GLN A 109 2.96 30.82 31.13
C GLN A 109 3.77 32.06 31.51
N GLN A 110 5.10 31.96 31.55
CA GLN A 110 5.99 33.10 31.80
C GLN A 110 6.28 33.94 30.55
N LEU A 111 5.94 33.43 29.35
CA LEU A 111 6.09 34.18 28.10
C LEU A 111 4.97 35.22 27.97
N SER A 112 5.29 36.36 27.35
CA SER A 112 4.25 37.29 26.90
C SER A 112 3.35 36.62 25.86
N ASP A 113 2.12 37.11 25.67
CA ASP A 113 1.20 36.55 24.68
C ASP A 113 1.82 36.51 23.27
N GLU A 114 2.56 37.55 22.90
CA GLU A 114 3.25 37.63 21.61
C GLU A 114 4.40 36.62 21.49
N ALA A 115 5.23 36.48 22.54
CA ALA A 115 6.32 35.49 22.55
C ALA A 115 5.79 34.06 22.59
N ARG A 116 4.65 33.83 23.25
CA ARG A 116 3.95 32.55 23.26
C ARG A 116 3.39 32.21 21.89
N MET A 117 2.76 33.17 21.21
CA MET A 117 2.25 32.97 19.86
C MET A 117 3.37 32.75 18.85
N ASP A 118 4.50 33.47 18.96
CA ASP A 118 5.70 33.23 18.14
C ASP A 118 6.31 31.85 18.43
N ALA A 119 6.43 31.46 19.71
CA ALA A 119 6.91 30.14 20.08
C ALA A 119 5.99 29.02 19.55
N ILE A 120 4.67 29.18 19.64
CA ILE A 120 3.68 28.26 19.06
C ILE A 120 3.83 28.24 17.54
N ALA A 121 3.93 29.39 16.87
CA ALA A 121 4.08 29.45 15.42
C ALA A 121 5.38 28.76 14.95
N ARG A 122 6.48 28.95 15.67
CA ARG A 122 7.76 28.28 15.39
C ARG A 122 7.70 26.78 15.68
N LEU A 123 7.07 26.37 16.77
CA LEU A 123 6.87 24.95 17.07
C LEU A 123 5.96 24.30 16.03
N SER A 124 4.91 25.00 15.56
CA SER A 124 4.04 24.55 14.48
C SER A 124 4.77 24.48 13.14
N GLN A 125 5.69 25.40 12.84
CA GLN A 125 6.54 25.33 11.65
C GLN A 125 7.61 24.24 11.76
N ALA A 126 8.16 24.01 12.96
CA ALA A 126 9.20 23.01 13.20
C ALA A 126 8.63 21.58 13.28
N HIS A 127 7.39 21.43 13.73
CA HIS A 127 6.66 20.16 13.65
C HIS A 127 6.12 20.04 12.24
N SER A 128 6.94 19.42 11.38
CA SER A 128 6.64 19.21 9.98
C SER A 128 5.18 18.77 9.78
N ALA A 129 4.42 19.59 9.05
CA ALA A 129 3.10 19.25 8.53
C ALA A 129 3.16 18.12 7.47
N THR A 130 4.29 17.41 7.34
CA THR A 130 4.43 16.28 6.44
C THR A 130 3.81 15.04 7.07
N PRO A 131 2.89 14.38 6.35
CA PRO A 131 2.42 13.06 6.73
C PRO A 131 3.57 12.08 6.90
N THR A 132 3.36 11.05 7.71
CA THR A 132 4.40 10.04 8.01
C THR A 132 3.85 8.66 7.71
N ILE A 133 4.65 7.83 7.02
CA ILE A 133 4.24 6.49 6.63
C ILE A 133 4.85 5.48 7.59
N GLY A 134 4.01 4.60 8.12
CA GLY A 134 4.40 3.41 8.89
C GLY A 134 3.97 2.12 8.20
N LYS A 135 4.59 1.01 8.62
CA LYS A 135 4.31 -0.34 8.11
C LYS A 135 4.26 -1.32 9.26
N GLY A 136 3.39 -2.31 9.16
CA GLY A 136 3.21 -3.32 10.19
C GLY A 136 2.81 -4.66 9.60
N THR A 137 2.94 -5.68 10.43
CA THR A 137 2.47 -7.02 10.13
C THR A 137 1.85 -7.56 11.40
N TYR A 138 0.71 -8.21 11.22
CA TYR A 138 0.03 -8.95 12.25
C TYR A 138 0.29 -10.44 11.99
N ASP A 139 0.96 -11.13 12.92
CA ASP A 139 1.23 -12.58 12.88
C ASP A 139 0.40 -13.29 13.98
N PRO A 140 0.07 -14.59 13.82
CA PRO A 140 -1.27 -15.13 13.55
C PRO A 140 -2.40 -14.75 14.51
N VAL A 141 -3.59 -14.60 13.91
CA VAL A 141 -4.84 -14.24 14.59
C VAL A 141 -5.52 -15.50 15.12
N LEU A 142 -5.45 -15.77 16.43
CA LEU A 142 -6.23 -16.87 17.05
C LEU A 142 -7.69 -16.48 17.38
N TYR A 143 -8.08 -15.21 17.21
CA TYR A 143 -9.36 -14.68 17.69
C TYR A 143 -10.12 -13.94 16.58
N GLN A 144 -11.46 -13.97 16.63
CA GLN A 144 -12.32 -13.28 15.65
C GLN A 144 -11.95 -11.79 15.47
N THR A 145 -11.61 -11.11 16.56
CA THR A 145 -11.13 -9.72 16.50
C THR A 145 -9.86 -9.61 17.31
N THR A 146 -8.83 -9.01 16.73
CA THR A 146 -7.63 -8.63 17.46
C THR A 146 -7.35 -7.14 17.37
N PHE A 147 -6.71 -6.63 18.42
CA PHE A 147 -6.38 -5.24 18.61
C PHE A 147 -4.88 -5.15 18.85
N ASP A 148 -4.23 -4.21 18.16
CA ASP A 148 -2.82 -3.89 18.38
C ASP A 148 -2.66 -2.40 18.67
N MET A 149 -1.82 -2.07 19.64
CA MET A 149 -1.55 -0.70 20.06
C MET A 149 -0.30 -0.20 19.35
N ILE A 150 -0.50 0.59 18.30
CA ILE A 150 0.58 1.08 17.45
C ILE A 150 0.99 2.48 17.90
N SER A 151 2.29 2.67 18.12
CA SER A 151 2.86 4.00 18.40
C SER A 151 3.03 4.80 17.13
N TYR A 152 2.73 6.10 17.19
CA TYR A 152 3.05 7.00 16.07
C TYR A 152 4.57 7.13 15.90
N HIS A 153 5.00 7.24 14.65
CA HIS A 153 6.39 7.52 14.30
C HIS A 153 6.80 8.94 14.73
N LYS A 154 5.87 9.89 14.63
CA LYS A 154 6.10 11.27 15.06
C LYS A 154 5.36 11.57 16.35
N ARG A 155 5.99 12.42 17.19
CA ARG A 155 5.30 13.03 18.32
C ARG A 155 4.41 14.16 17.81
N HIS A 156 3.11 14.03 18.01
CA HIS A 156 2.12 15.02 17.60
C HIS A 156 1.80 15.96 18.77
N LEU A 157 2.43 17.14 18.79
CA LEU A 157 2.24 18.10 19.88
C LEU A 157 0.91 18.85 19.83
N LEU A 158 0.35 19.02 18.63
CA LEU A 158 -0.78 19.92 18.35
C LEU A 158 -2.14 19.20 18.26
N GLY A 159 -2.18 17.90 18.56
CA GLY A 159 -3.41 17.12 18.48
C GLY A 159 -3.16 15.63 18.42
N VAL A 160 -4.26 14.89 18.32
CA VAL A 160 -4.25 13.48 17.91
C VAL A 160 -4.17 13.50 16.38
N PRO A 161 -3.16 12.88 15.75
CA PRO A 161 -3.11 12.78 14.30
C PRO A 161 -4.28 11.94 13.82
N GLU A 162 -4.68 12.15 12.57
CA GLU A 162 -5.59 11.26 11.89
C GLU A 162 -4.81 10.11 11.24
N VAL A 163 -5.41 8.92 11.16
CA VAL A 163 -4.74 7.74 10.62
C VAL A 163 -5.52 7.16 9.45
N VAL A 164 -4.80 6.92 8.35
CA VAL A 164 -5.28 6.19 7.17
C VAL A 164 -4.60 4.84 7.15
N VAL A 165 -5.36 3.75 6.93
CA VAL A 165 -4.82 2.38 6.85
C VAL A 165 -5.10 1.74 5.51
N ALA A 166 -4.17 0.92 5.06
CA ALA A 166 -4.26 0.15 3.82
C ALA A 166 -3.83 -1.29 4.03
N LEU A 167 -4.62 -2.23 3.52
CA LEU A 167 -4.25 -3.64 3.47
C LEU A 167 -3.20 -3.83 2.37
N THR A 168 -2.00 -4.30 2.71
CA THR A 168 -0.93 -4.54 1.73
C THR A 168 -0.79 -6.01 1.38
N GLY A 169 -1.21 -6.91 2.26
CA GLY A 169 -1.19 -8.34 2.02
C GLY A 169 -1.88 -9.12 3.12
N PHE A 170 -2.16 -10.38 2.85
CA PHE A 170 -2.71 -11.32 3.82
C PHE A 170 -2.33 -12.75 3.43
N SER A 171 -2.44 -13.64 4.40
CA SER A 171 -2.19 -15.08 4.26
C SER A 171 -3.31 -15.86 4.90
N THR A 172 -3.71 -16.97 4.30
CA THR A 172 -4.62 -17.93 4.95
C THR A 172 -3.88 -19.21 5.33
N LEU A 173 -4.25 -19.79 6.48
CA LEU A 173 -3.64 -21.03 6.97
C LEU A 173 -4.15 -22.28 6.26
N CYS A 174 -5.29 -22.16 5.58
CA CYS A 174 -5.89 -23.20 4.76
C CYS A 174 -6.79 -22.55 3.69
N PRO A 175 -7.22 -23.32 2.68
CA PRO A 175 -8.23 -22.86 1.74
C PRO A 175 -9.52 -22.46 2.48
N PRO A 176 -10.09 -21.28 2.19
CA PRO A 176 -11.35 -20.89 2.81
C PRO A 176 -12.48 -21.76 2.25
N TYR A 177 -12.99 -22.66 3.09
CA TYR A 177 -14.20 -23.45 2.78
C TYR A 177 -15.50 -22.70 3.18
N GLU A 178 -15.37 -21.58 3.89
CA GLU A 178 -16.45 -20.70 4.34
C GLU A 178 -16.16 -19.23 4.00
N CYS A 179 -17.18 -18.37 4.14
CA CYS A 179 -17.06 -16.92 3.91
C CYS A 179 -15.76 -16.36 4.48
N PHE A 180 -14.98 -15.73 3.60
CA PHE A 180 -13.72 -15.11 3.98
C PHE A 180 -13.95 -13.62 4.23
N ASP A 181 -13.84 -13.24 5.49
CA ASP A 181 -14.08 -11.89 6.00
C ASP A 181 -12.77 -11.34 6.58
N LEU A 182 -12.30 -10.21 6.06
CA LEU A 182 -11.09 -9.52 6.54
C LEU A 182 -11.36 -8.02 6.58
N PHE A 183 -11.24 -7.39 7.76
CA PHE A 183 -11.42 -5.95 7.92
C PHE A 183 -10.36 -5.34 8.83
N LEU A 184 -9.74 -4.27 8.36
CA LEU A 184 -8.84 -3.40 9.09
C LEU A 184 -9.54 -2.07 9.38
N SER A 185 -9.42 -1.60 10.62
CA SER A 185 -9.93 -0.29 11.02
C SER A 185 -9.08 0.31 12.12
N VAL A 186 -9.14 1.63 12.26
CA VAL A 186 -8.47 2.36 13.34
C VAL A 186 -9.50 2.77 14.39
N ALA A 187 -9.16 2.55 15.65
CA ALA A 187 -9.95 2.94 16.81
C ALA A 187 -9.07 3.62 17.87
N ASN A 188 -9.72 4.16 18.90
CA ASN A 188 -9.09 4.60 20.15
C ASN A 188 -7.81 5.46 19.99
N GLN A 189 -7.79 6.38 19.00
CA GLN A 189 -6.64 7.24 18.72
C GLN A 189 -6.34 8.17 19.92
N ARG A 190 -5.09 8.16 20.37
CA ARG A 190 -4.57 9.00 21.47
C ARG A 190 -3.43 9.86 20.95
N LYS A 191 -2.71 10.58 21.82
CA LYS A 191 -1.60 11.48 21.41
C LYS A 191 -0.33 10.76 20.95
N SER A 192 -0.08 9.55 21.45
CA SER A 192 1.15 8.79 21.20
C SER A 192 0.91 7.45 20.51
N VAL A 193 -0.33 6.95 20.53
CA VAL A 193 -0.69 5.63 20.04
C VAL A 193 -2.09 5.64 19.42
N PHE A 194 -2.37 4.66 18.57
CA PHE A 194 -3.71 4.31 18.11
C PHE A 194 -3.93 2.79 18.21
N GLU A 195 -5.19 2.38 18.19
CA GLU A 195 -5.54 0.97 18.15
C GLU A 195 -5.84 0.57 16.71
N LEU A 196 -5.11 -0.41 16.19
CA LEU A 196 -5.45 -1.07 14.94
C LEU A 196 -6.32 -2.28 15.26
N GLN A 197 -7.55 -2.27 14.75
CA GLN A 197 -8.48 -3.37 14.89
C GLN A 197 -8.49 -4.20 13.60
N LEU A 198 -8.15 -5.47 13.75
CA LEU A 198 -8.29 -6.51 12.74
C LEU A 198 -9.49 -7.39 13.10
N SER A 199 -10.51 -7.39 12.25
CA SER A 199 -11.70 -8.22 12.40
C SER A 199 -11.75 -9.26 11.29
N THR A 200 -11.97 -10.51 11.69
CA THR A 200 -12.21 -11.65 10.82
C THR A 200 -13.47 -12.37 11.30
N ARG A 201 -14.19 -13.03 10.41
CA ARG A 201 -15.32 -13.86 10.80
C ARG A 201 -15.30 -15.13 9.99
N ASP A 202 -14.83 -16.20 10.62
CA ASP A 202 -15.17 -17.56 10.22
C ASP A 202 -16.50 -17.95 10.91
N ALA A 203 -17.42 -18.59 10.20
CA ALA A 203 -18.67 -19.04 10.83
C ALA A 203 -18.41 -20.21 11.80
N LEU A 204 -17.28 -20.90 11.66
CA LEU A 204 -16.83 -21.98 12.55
C LEU A 204 -15.84 -21.54 13.63
N GLY A 205 -15.40 -20.28 13.61
CA GLY A 205 -14.46 -19.73 14.60
C GLY A 205 -13.04 -20.29 14.52
N THR A 206 -12.67 -20.92 13.40
CA THR A 206 -11.31 -21.38 13.13
C THR A 206 -10.47 -20.20 12.66
N PRO A 207 -9.24 -20.04 13.17
CA PRO A 207 -8.34 -19.00 12.67
C PRO A 207 -7.96 -19.32 11.23
N LEU A 208 -8.55 -18.61 10.27
CA LEU A 208 -8.24 -18.77 8.85
C LEU A 208 -7.07 -17.89 8.41
N ILE A 209 -6.68 -16.88 9.19
CA ILE A 209 -5.67 -15.90 8.79
C ILE A 209 -4.33 -16.17 9.46
N GLY A 210 -3.31 -16.43 8.63
CA GLY A 210 -1.93 -16.63 9.08
C GLY A 210 -1.23 -15.32 9.38
N SER A 211 -1.31 -14.35 8.48
CA SER A 211 -0.75 -13.02 8.68
C SER A 211 -1.52 -11.94 7.91
N VAL A 212 -1.43 -10.70 8.37
CA VAL A 212 -1.97 -9.52 7.69
C VAL A 212 -0.90 -8.45 7.64
N CYS A 213 -0.53 -8.01 6.44
CA CYS A 213 0.38 -6.90 6.22
C CYS A 213 -0.42 -5.62 5.97
N TYR A 214 0.03 -4.51 6.55
CA TYR A 214 -0.64 -3.22 6.38
C TYR A 214 0.36 -2.07 6.42
N ASP A 215 0.03 -1.01 5.70
CA ASP A 215 0.70 0.30 5.80
C ASP A 215 -0.29 1.29 6.43
N TRP A 216 0.23 2.31 7.12
CA TRP A 216 -0.58 3.43 7.61
C TRP A 216 0.07 4.78 7.33
N LEU A 217 -0.76 5.81 7.26
CA LEU A 217 -0.38 7.20 7.13
C LEU A 217 -0.85 7.99 8.34
N GLU A 218 0.08 8.67 8.99
CA GLU A 218 -0.19 9.66 10.03
C GLU A 218 -0.39 11.02 9.38
N LEU A 219 -1.60 11.56 9.44
CA LEU A 219 -1.95 12.88 8.97
C LEU A 219 -1.91 13.88 10.13
N PRO A 220 -1.13 14.97 10.02
CA PRO A 220 -1.09 15.98 11.07
C PRO A 220 -2.43 16.70 11.16
N THR A 221 -2.92 16.91 12.38
CA THR A 221 -4.23 17.52 12.69
C THR A 221 -4.46 18.88 12.04
N GLY A 222 -3.38 19.64 11.74
CA GLY A 222 -3.49 20.93 11.06
C GLY A 222 -3.89 20.79 9.59
N GLY A 223 -3.27 19.85 8.87
CA GLY A 223 -3.51 19.67 7.44
C GLY A 223 -4.92 19.18 7.12
N THR A 224 -5.50 18.38 8.01
CA THR A 224 -6.86 17.85 7.83
C THR A 224 -7.93 18.91 8.10
N LYS A 225 -7.74 19.73 9.14
CA LYS A 225 -8.61 20.87 9.46
C LYS A 225 -8.60 21.97 8.39
N GLU A 226 -7.46 22.17 7.73
CA GLU A 226 -7.33 23.12 6.63
C GLU A 226 -7.85 22.57 5.29
N GLY A 227 -8.34 21.31 5.26
CA GLY A 227 -8.86 20.67 4.05
C GLY A 227 -7.79 20.26 3.04
N SER A 228 -6.51 20.41 3.38
CA SER A 228 -5.36 20.03 2.52
C SER A 228 -5.18 18.52 2.42
N TRP A 229 -5.67 17.77 3.40
CA TRP A 229 -5.79 16.33 3.34
C TRP A 229 -7.19 15.97 3.83
N GLN A 230 -7.92 15.19 3.06
CA GLN A 230 -9.21 14.66 3.49
C GLN A 230 -9.19 13.15 3.27
N HIS A 231 -9.75 12.41 4.21
CA HIS A 231 -9.72 10.97 4.15
C HIS A 231 -11.00 10.40 4.76
N GLY A 232 -11.22 9.12 4.54
CA GLY A 232 -12.35 8.44 5.15
C GLY A 232 -12.40 6.97 4.78
N VAL A 233 -13.49 6.33 5.21
CA VAL A 233 -13.78 4.94 4.87
C VAL A 233 -15.15 4.89 4.22
N TRP A 234 -15.17 4.44 2.97
CA TRP A 234 -16.39 4.10 2.28
C TRP A 234 -16.70 2.62 2.54
N ARG A 235 -17.94 2.30 2.93
CA ARG A 235 -18.37 0.94 3.21
C ARG A 235 -19.59 0.58 2.40
N TRP A 236 -19.63 -0.66 1.97
CA TRP A 236 -20.74 -1.25 1.26
C TRP A 236 -21.07 -2.62 1.84
N SER A 237 -22.36 -2.90 1.95
CA SER A 237 -22.89 -4.19 2.40
C SER A 237 -24.07 -4.59 1.52
N PHE A 238 -23.98 -5.76 0.91
CA PHE A 238 -25.06 -6.35 0.13
C PHE A 238 -25.97 -7.18 1.02
N PRO A 239 -27.31 -7.06 0.90
CA PRO A 239 -28.20 -8.02 1.52
C PRO A 239 -27.92 -9.41 0.92
N ARG A 240 -27.89 -10.47 1.75
CA ARG A 240 -27.52 -11.87 1.37
C ARG A 240 -28.18 -12.45 0.11
N TYR A 241 -29.26 -11.85 -0.39
CA TYR A 241 -29.99 -12.27 -1.59
C TYR A 241 -29.72 -11.40 -2.83
N GLY A 242 -28.84 -10.39 -2.71
CA GLY A 242 -28.40 -9.51 -3.78
C GLY A 242 -26.88 -9.51 -3.83
N SER A 243 -26.28 -10.68 -4.06
CA SER A 243 -24.86 -10.77 -4.36
C SER A 243 -24.58 -10.15 -5.74
N LEU A 244 -23.41 -9.52 -5.90
CA LEU A 244 -22.99 -8.93 -7.16
C LEU A 244 -22.65 -10.05 -8.16
N THR A 245 -23.67 -10.58 -8.85
CA THR A 245 -23.52 -11.66 -9.82
C THR A 245 -23.60 -11.09 -11.24
N VAL A 246 -22.42 -10.98 -11.88
CA VAL A 246 -22.21 -10.90 -13.34
C VAL A 246 -22.63 -9.60 -14.09
N LEU A 247 -21.81 -9.28 -15.09
CA LEU A 247 -21.79 -8.12 -16.01
C LEU A 247 -21.43 -6.81 -15.33
N GLU A 248 -20.11 -6.49 -15.27
CA GLU A 248 -19.52 -5.17 -15.00
C GLU A 248 -20.53 -4.19 -14.41
N THR A 249 -21.03 -4.50 -13.22
CA THR A 249 -22.07 -3.66 -12.66
C THR A 249 -21.28 -2.46 -12.19
N ASP A 250 -21.25 -1.44 -13.06
CA ASP A 250 -20.69 -0.16 -12.72
C ASP A 250 -21.56 0.31 -11.58
N MET A 251 -21.02 0.17 -10.37
CA MET A 251 -21.62 0.67 -9.14
C MET A 251 -21.62 2.23 -9.14
N SER A 252 -21.60 2.85 -10.32
CA SER A 252 -21.63 4.28 -10.55
C SER A 252 -22.89 4.95 -10.03
N ASP A 253 -23.95 4.19 -9.78
CA ASP A 253 -25.23 4.71 -9.26
C ASP A 253 -25.24 4.87 -7.73
N ILE A 254 -24.14 4.55 -7.04
CA ILE A 254 -23.98 4.78 -5.61
C ILE A 254 -23.69 6.27 -5.34
N GLU A 255 -24.22 6.77 -4.21
CA GLU A 255 -23.89 8.09 -3.67
C GLU A 255 -22.38 8.33 -3.68
N GLY A 256 -21.98 9.47 -4.26
CA GLY A 256 -20.59 9.89 -4.26
C GLY A 256 -20.11 10.26 -2.86
N VAL A 257 -18.81 10.16 -2.64
CA VAL A 257 -18.15 10.72 -1.46
C VAL A 257 -18.07 12.23 -1.63
N CYS A 258 -18.66 12.98 -0.71
CA CYS A 258 -18.50 14.43 -0.63
C CYS A 258 -17.30 14.76 0.26
N PHE A 259 -16.51 15.74 -0.17
CA PHE A 259 -15.46 16.32 0.66
C PHE A 259 -16.08 17.27 1.69
N ASP A 260 -15.57 17.23 2.93
CA ASP A 260 -15.96 18.15 3.99
C ASP A 260 -15.65 19.60 3.61
N MET A 261 -14.56 19.79 2.86
CA MET A 261 -14.17 21.06 2.28
C MET A 261 -13.91 20.91 0.78
N SER A 262 -14.49 21.79 -0.04
CA SER A 262 -14.16 21.82 -1.47
C SER A 262 -12.71 22.23 -1.68
N TYR A 263 -12.02 21.55 -2.58
CA TYR A 263 -10.68 21.94 -3.02
C TYR A 263 -10.73 23.13 -4.00
N GLU A 264 -9.62 23.86 -4.09
CA GLU A 264 -9.44 24.94 -5.09
C GLU A 264 -9.27 24.38 -6.51
N GLU A 265 -8.62 23.23 -6.62
CA GLU A 265 -8.39 22.47 -7.85
C GLU A 265 -8.94 21.03 -7.71
N VAL A 266 -9.01 20.28 -8.80
CA VAL A 266 -9.42 18.87 -8.69
C VAL A 266 -8.30 18.13 -7.93
N PRO A 267 -8.62 17.49 -6.78
CA PRO A 267 -7.61 16.81 -5.98
C PRO A 267 -7.20 15.49 -6.64
N GLU A 268 -6.06 14.96 -6.21
CA GLU A 268 -5.74 13.55 -6.41
C GLU A 268 -6.48 12.73 -5.36
N VAL A 269 -7.02 11.57 -5.76
CA VAL A 269 -7.73 10.65 -4.85
C VAL A 269 -7.17 9.25 -5.00
N VAL A 270 -6.77 8.66 -3.87
CA VAL A 270 -6.19 7.33 -3.78
C VAL A 270 -7.12 6.43 -2.96
N LEU A 271 -7.32 5.21 -3.42
CA LEU A 271 -8.14 4.20 -2.74
C LEU A 271 -7.29 2.99 -2.34
N PHE A 272 -7.56 2.48 -1.15
CA PHE A 272 -6.97 1.27 -0.62
C PHE A 272 -8.08 0.34 -0.13
N ILE A 273 -7.96 -0.96 -0.41
CA ILE A 273 -8.80 -1.95 0.26
C ILE A 273 -8.44 -1.92 1.75
N SER A 274 -9.45 -1.81 2.60
CA SER A 274 -9.32 -1.96 4.05
C SER A 274 -10.18 -3.08 4.60
N GLY A 275 -11.07 -3.65 3.81
CA GLY A 275 -11.68 -4.91 4.15
C GLY A 275 -12.68 -5.40 3.12
N PHE A 276 -13.04 -6.67 3.21
CA PHE A 276 -13.98 -7.30 2.30
C PHE A 276 -14.55 -8.58 2.93
N LYS A 277 -15.67 -9.02 2.36
CA LYS A 277 -16.31 -10.30 2.62
C LYS A 277 -16.72 -10.93 1.30
N THR A 278 -16.30 -12.17 1.04
CA THR A 278 -16.63 -12.88 -0.21
C THR A 278 -17.19 -14.27 0.02
N GLU A 279 -17.82 -14.80 -1.03
CA GLU A 279 -18.22 -16.21 -1.10
C GLU A 279 -16.98 -17.12 -1.28
N PRO A 280 -16.85 -18.22 -0.51
CA PRO A 280 -15.71 -19.14 -0.59
C PRO A 280 -15.67 -20.01 -1.84
N VAL A 281 -16.84 -20.32 -2.42
CA VAL A 281 -16.91 -21.30 -3.52
C VAL A 281 -16.58 -20.72 -4.89
N HIS A 282 -16.26 -19.43 -4.94
CA HIS A 282 -15.88 -18.72 -6.17
C HIS A 282 -14.57 -17.98 -5.96
N ASN A 283 -13.83 -17.76 -7.05
CA ASN A 283 -12.56 -17.03 -7.00
C ASN A 283 -12.74 -15.65 -6.36
N LEU A 284 -11.73 -15.18 -5.65
CA LEU A 284 -11.69 -13.84 -5.09
C LEU A 284 -11.30 -12.84 -6.18
N ARG A 285 -12.30 -12.19 -6.79
CA ARG A 285 -12.08 -11.27 -7.90
C ARG A 285 -12.79 -9.95 -7.72
N PHE A 286 -12.04 -8.89 -7.44
CA PHE A 286 -12.59 -7.54 -7.46
C PHE A 286 -11.52 -6.48 -7.65
N LYS A 287 -11.95 -5.31 -8.09
CA LYS A 287 -11.11 -4.13 -8.26
C LYS A 287 -11.84 -2.89 -7.78
N ILE A 288 -11.09 -1.97 -7.17
CA ILE A 288 -11.56 -0.64 -6.81
C ILE A 288 -10.87 0.44 -7.65
N SER A 289 -11.58 1.51 -7.95
CA SER A 289 -11.08 2.68 -8.67
C SER A 289 -11.93 3.91 -8.34
N THR A 290 -11.43 5.10 -8.67
CA THR A 290 -12.20 6.33 -8.58
C THR A 290 -12.82 6.68 -9.93
N SER A 291 -13.96 7.37 -9.91
CA SER A 291 -14.53 8.03 -11.07
C SER A 291 -15.13 9.38 -10.67
N ASN A 292 -15.35 10.25 -11.66
CA ASN A 292 -15.98 11.57 -11.46
C ASN A 292 -15.35 12.38 -10.32
N VAL A 293 -14.02 12.43 -10.24
CA VAL A 293 -13.31 13.26 -9.27
C VAL A 293 -13.53 14.73 -9.61
N THR A 294 -14.10 15.47 -8.67
CA THR A 294 -14.38 16.91 -8.77
C THR A 294 -13.80 17.62 -7.56
N LYS A 295 -13.92 18.95 -7.51
CA LYS A 295 -13.48 19.75 -6.36
C LYS A 295 -14.24 19.44 -5.07
N THR A 296 -15.46 18.92 -5.17
CA THR A 296 -16.40 18.73 -4.04
C THR A 296 -16.60 17.27 -3.66
N GLY A 297 -16.06 16.34 -4.43
CA GLY A 297 -16.24 14.91 -4.17
C GLY A 297 -15.83 14.03 -5.34
N PHE A 298 -16.04 12.72 -5.17
CA PHE A 298 -15.75 11.70 -6.17
C PHE A 298 -16.68 10.49 -6.02
N ARG A 299 -16.63 9.54 -6.95
CA ARG A 299 -17.32 8.25 -6.83
C ARG A 299 -16.32 7.12 -6.65
N VAL A 300 -16.63 6.20 -5.74
CA VAL A 300 -15.92 4.92 -5.60
C VAL A 300 -16.56 3.93 -6.58
N LYS A 301 -15.75 3.35 -7.47
CA LYS A 301 -16.16 2.27 -8.36
C LYS A 301 -15.55 0.97 -7.86
N ALA A 302 -16.40 0.04 -7.45
CA ALA A 302 -16.03 -1.35 -7.19
C ALA A 302 -16.58 -2.22 -8.33
N SER A 303 -15.80 -3.20 -8.78
CA SER A 303 -16.22 -4.11 -9.84
C SER A 303 -15.77 -5.53 -9.52
N THR A 304 -16.68 -6.49 -9.67
CA THR A 304 -16.41 -7.93 -9.71
C THR A 304 -16.61 -8.43 -11.14
N TRP A 305 -16.14 -9.64 -11.45
CA TRP A 305 -16.38 -10.27 -12.74
C TRP A 305 -16.52 -11.79 -12.60
N LEU A 306 -17.09 -12.40 -13.65
CA LEU A 306 -17.42 -13.82 -13.69
C LEU A 306 -18.34 -14.20 -12.52
N ASP A 307 -18.10 -15.36 -11.91
CA ASP A 307 -18.87 -15.93 -10.82
C ASP A 307 -18.48 -15.39 -9.43
N SER A 308 -17.61 -14.39 -9.35
CA SER A 308 -17.13 -13.87 -8.07
C SER A 308 -18.17 -13.03 -7.35
N GLU A 309 -18.44 -13.39 -6.09
CA GLU A 309 -19.45 -12.80 -5.24
C GLU A 309 -18.83 -12.03 -4.07
N LEU A 310 -19.13 -10.73 -3.99
CA LEU A 310 -18.66 -9.81 -2.95
C LEU A 310 -19.84 -9.37 -2.09
N TYR A 311 -19.82 -9.67 -0.80
CA TYR A 311 -20.90 -9.35 0.14
C TYR A 311 -20.68 -8.04 0.88
N ASP A 312 -19.45 -7.77 1.30
CA ASP A 312 -19.09 -6.51 1.96
C ASP A 312 -17.76 -6.01 1.38
N LEU A 313 -17.62 -4.69 1.34
CA LEU A 313 -16.39 -4.03 0.92
C LEU A 313 -16.18 -2.77 1.74
N SER A 314 -14.96 -2.61 2.26
CA SER A 314 -14.48 -1.41 2.94
C SER A 314 -13.29 -0.85 2.17
N VAL A 315 -13.41 0.40 1.76
CA VAL A 315 -12.40 1.14 1.01
C VAL A 315 -11.97 2.36 1.82
N THR A 316 -10.72 2.39 2.23
CA THR A 316 -10.12 3.60 2.75
C THR A 316 -9.74 4.51 1.60
N TRP A 317 -10.07 5.80 1.70
CA TRP A 317 -9.74 6.79 0.69
C TRP A 317 -8.96 7.96 1.28
N LEU A 318 -8.12 8.57 0.44
CA LEU A 318 -7.34 9.76 0.75
C LEU A 318 -7.42 10.72 -0.43
N ALA A 319 -7.62 12.00 -0.16
CA ALA A 319 -7.63 13.08 -1.13
C ALA A 319 -6.67 14.20 -0.70
N TYR A 320 -5.98 14.80 -1.67
CA TYR A 320 -5.06 15.93 -1.46
C TYR A 320 -4.95 16.80 -2.72
N PRO A 321 -4.55 18.09 -2.62
CA PRO A 321 -4.40 18.97 -3.78
C PRO A 321 -3.41 18.40 -4.80
N SER A 322 -3.77 18.40 -6.09
CA SER A 322 -2.92 17.82 -7.14
C SER A 322 -1.57 18.54 -7.30
N GLY A 323 -1.51 19.83 -6.95
CA GLY A 323 -0.30 20.64 -6.89
C GLY A 323 0.61 20.38 -5.68
N THR A 324 0.29 19.44 -4.79
CA THR A 324 1.10 19.17 -3.59
C THR A 324 2.52 18.78 -3.98
N LYS A 325 3.49 19.59 -3.52
CA LYS A 325 4.92 19.34 -3.76
C LYS A 325 5.35 18.08 -3.03
N HIS A 326 6.29 17.33 -3.60
CA HIS A 326 6.90 16.18 -2.94
C HIS A 326 5.91 15.05 -2.57
N VAL A 327 4.72 15.03 -3.20
CA VAL A 327 3.68 14.01 -3.00
C VAL A 327 3.14 13.54 -4.34
N HIS A 328 3.19 12.24 -4.60
CA HIS A 328 2.62 11.63 -5.80
C HIS A 328 1.88 10.34 -5.46
N SER A 329 0.86 10.01 -6.23
CA SER A 329 0.13 8.76 -6.09
C SER A 329 -0.20 8.19 -7.45
N GLY A 330 -0.45 6.88 -7.48
CA GLY A 330 -0.76 6.14 -8.69
C GLY A 330 -1.23 4.73 -8.36
N SER A 331 -1.31 3.89 -9.39
CA SER A 331 -1.64 2.48 -9.24
C SER A 331 -0.91 1.63 -10.27
N VAL A 332 -0.52 0.44 -9.85
CA VAL A 332 0.07 -0.60 -10.69
C VAL A 332 -0.76 -1.87 -10.60
N SER A 333 -0.75 -2.67 -11.67
CA SER A 333 -1.44 -3.96 -11.71
C SER A 333 -0.76 -4.91 -12.69
N THR A 334 -0.96 -6.21 -12.50
CA THR A 334 -0.47 -7.26 -13.39
C THR A 334 -1.35 -7.47 -14.62
N SER A 335 -2.54 -6.84 -14.68
CA SER A 335 -3.49 -6.97 -15.79
C SER A 335 -2.92 -6.72 -17.21
N PRO A 336 -1.95 -5.80 -17.43
CA PRO A 336 -1.34 -5.61 -18.75
C PRO A 336 -0.51 -6.82 -19.23
N CYS A 337 -0.12 -7.73 -18.33
CA CYS A 337 0.82 -8.81 -18.63
C CYS A 337 0.18 -10.04 -19.30
N GLY A 338 -1.14 -10.10 -19.45
CA GLY A 338 -1.80 -11.23 -20.14
C GLY A 338 -1.64 -12.59 -19.43
N ASN A 339 -1.29 -12.57 -18.14
CA ASN A 339 -0.92 -13.74 -17.34
C ASN A 339 -2.10 -14.62 -16.94
N SER A 340 -3.35 -14.30 -17.30
CA SER A 340 -4.51 -15.11 -16.90
C SER A 340 -4.41 -16.59 -17.33
N LYS A 341 -3.63 -16.89 -18.37
CA LYS A 341 -3.40 -18.26 -18.88
C LYS A 341 -2.21 -18.96 -18.24
N LYS A 342 -1.36 -18.23 -17.51
CA LYS A 342 -0.17 -18.72 -16.82
C LYS A 342 0.02 -17.91 -15.53
N PRO A 343 -0.74 -18.24 -14.47
CA PRO A 343 -0.54 -17.67 -13.14
C PRO A 343 0.94 -17.67 -12.75
N GLN A 344 1.41 -16.58 -12.16
CA GLN A 344 2.79 -16.44 -11.68
C GLN A 344 2.76 -15.98 -10.23
N GLN A 345 3.48 -16.68 -9.37
CA GLN A 345 3.58 -16.31 -7.96
C GLN A 345 4.32 -14.99 -7.76
N ILE A 346 5.37 -14.74 -8.54
CA ILE A 346 6.16 -13.51 -8.42
C ILE A 346 5.79 -12.57 -9.57
N ASN A 347 5.22 -11.41 -9.24
CA ASN A 347 4.88 -10.40 -10.24
C ASN A 347 5.55 -9.09 -9.87
N MET A 348 6.42 -8.61 -10.76
CA MET A 348 7.16 -7.38 -10.52
C MET A 348 7.19 -6.48 -11.75
N GLY A 349 7.41 -5.19 -11.51
CA GLY A 349 7.62 -4.21 -12.56
C GLY A 349 8.29 -2.95 -12.03
N TYR A 350 8.43 -1.96 -12.91
CA TYR A 350 8.98 -0.66 -12.58
C TYR A 350 7.94 0.43 -12.84
N GLU A 351 7.81 1.34 -11.89
CA GLU A 351 6.94 2.51 -11.99
C GLU A 351 7.80 3.78 -11.91
N SER A 352 7.65 4.67 -12.89
CA SER A 352 8.41 5.93 -12.93
C SER A 352 7.63 7.04 -12.23
N PHE A 353 8.32 7.83 -11.41
CA PHE A 353 7.74 9.05 -10.87
C PHE A 353 7.82 10.19 -11.91
N PRO A 354 6.91 11.18 -11.86
CA PRO A 354 6.99 12.35 -12.71
C PRO A 354 8.33 13.07 -12.53
N ALA A 355 8.93 13.52 -13.64
CA ALA A 355 10.23 14.15 -13.62
C ALA A 355 10.25 15.39 -12.70
N GLY A 356 11.27 15.47 -11.83
CA GLY A 356 11.44 16.59 -10.89
C GLY A 356 10.42 16.60 -9.73
N LYS A 357 9.56 15.58 -9.60
CA LYS A 357 8.58 15.49 -8.51
C LYS A 357 9.24 15.27 -7.16
N PHE A 358 10.34 14.52 -7.15
CA PHE A 358 11.13 14.21 -5.98
C PHE A 358 12.59 14.60 -6.18
N THR A 359 13.24 15.05 -5.11
CA THR A 359 14.68 15.38 -5.08
C THR A 359 15.50 14.30 -4.38
N LYS A 360 14.84 13.50 -3.55
CA LYS A 360 15.39 12.33 -2.85
C LYS A 360 14.37 11.18 -2.88
N PRO A 361 14.78 9.93 -2.60
CA PRO A 361 13.84 8.82 -2.56
C PRO A 361 12.68 9.09 -1.59
N PRO A 362 11.41 9.07 -2.04
CA PRO A 362 10.26 9.22 -1.15
C PRO A 362 10.04 7.95 -0.32
N LYS A 363 9.33 8.07 0.81
CA LYS A 363 8.67 6.92 1.44
C LYS A 363 7.39 6.60 0.68
N VAL A 364 7.08 5.31 0.57
CA VAL A 364 5.93 4.85 -0.21
C VAL A 364 5.03 3.97 0.66
N MET A 365 3.78 4.40 0.78
CA MET A 365 2.66 3.62 1.29
C MET A 365 2.01 2.90 0.11
N VAL A 366 1.70 1.62 0.28
CA VAL A 366 0.95 0.84 -0.72
C VAL A 366 -0.34 0.30 -0.10
N GLY A 367 -1.26 -0.12 -0.95
CA GLY A 367 -2.45 -0.84 -0.53
C GLY A 367 -3.15 -1.51 -1.69
N LEU A 368 -3.54 -2.77 -1.50
CA LEU A 368 -4.23 -3.57 -2.50
C LEU A 368 -5.44 -2.81 -3.04
N ASN A 369 -5.65 -2.92 -4.36
CA ASN A 369 -6.80 -2.33 -5.03
C ASN A 369 -7.40 -3.24 -6.11
N TYR A 370 -6.76 -4.38 -6.37
CA TYR A 370 -7.16 -5.37 -7.36
C TYR A 370 -6.71 -6.75 -6.88
N LEU A 371 -7.65 -7.70 -6.86
CA LEU A 371 -7.43 -9.11 -6.54
C LEU A 371 -8.08 -9.99 -7.61
N ASP A 372 -7.38 -11.05 -8.02
CA ASP A 372 -7.87 -12.15 -8.85
C ASP A 372 -7.17 -13.44 -8.43
N LEU A 373 -7.71 -14.10 -7.40
CA LEU A 373 -7.16 -15.32 -6.79
C LEU A 373 -8.11 -16.51 -7.01
N GLU A 374 -7.55 -17.70 -7.25
CA GLU A 374 -8.33 -18.93 -7.37
C GLU A 374 -8.92 -19.38 -6.04
N HIS A 375 -10.18 -19.82 -6.05
CA HIS A 375 -10.78 -20.45 -4.88
C HIS A 375 -10.22 -21.86 -4.62
N GLY A 376 -10.51 -22.43 -3.45
CA GLY A 376 -10.11 -23.80 -3.13
C GLY A 376 -8.61 -24.01 -2.90
N THR A 377 -7.82 -22.94 -2.87
CA THR A 377 -6.40 -22.89 -2.51
C THR A 377 -6.19 -21.88 -1.36
N GLU A 378 -5.02 -21.88 -0.71
CA GLU A 378 -4.66 -20.80 0.21
C GLU A 378 -4.75 -19.45 -0.50
N GLN A 379 -5.07 -18.40 0.25
CA GLN A 379 -5.16 -17.03 -0.25
C GLN A 379 -4.01 -16.22 0.35
N ASN A 380 -2.86 -16.29 -0.33
CA ASN A 380 -1.64 -15.64 0.07
C ASN A 380 -1.24 -14.58 -0.95
N ILE A 381 -1.23 -13.31 -0.54
CA ILE A 381 -0.82 -12.22 -1.41
C ILE A 381 -0.14 -11.11 -0.61
N LYS A 382 0.91 -10.52 -1.18
CA LYS A 382 1.58 -9.35 -0.60
C LYS A 382 2.02 -8.39 -1.69
N SER A 383 1.65 -7.13 -1.50
CA SER A 383 2.13 -6.00 -2.29
C SER A 383 3.19 -5.23 -1.53
N PHE A 384 4.28 -4.89 -2.20
CA PHE A 384 5.35 -4.06 -1.64
C PHE A 384 6.13 -3.37 -2.76
N VAL A 385 7.03 -2.46 -2.36
CA VAL A 385 7.94 -1.76 -3.26
C VAL A 385 9.36 -1.92 -2.79
N SER A 386 10.28 -1.86 -3.74
CA SER A 386 11.72 -1.95 -3.53
C SER A 386 12.45 -0.96 -4.44
N ASN A 387 13.74 -0.75 -4.21
CA ASN A 387 14.59 0.10 -5.05
C ASN A 387 13.99 1.50 -5.32
N VAL A 388 13.40 2.11 -4.29
CA VAL A 388 12.79 3.43 -4.40
C VAL A 388 13.89 4.47 -4.60
N THR A 389 13.75 5.26 -5.65
CA THR A 389 14.62 6.40 -5.98
C THR A 389 13.77 7.65 -6.20
N HIS A 390 14.38 8.80 -6.42
CA HIS A 390 13.64 10.00 -6.82
C HIS A 390 13.01 9.90 -8.23
N LEU A 391 13.41 8.90 -9.03
CA LEU A 391 12.94 8.69 -10.40
C LEU A 391 11.81 7.65 -10.51
N GLY A 392 11.64 6.79 -9.50
CA GLY A 392 10.69 5.69 -9.55
C GLY A 392 10.97 4.61 -8.53
N MET A 393 10.30 3.48 -8.69
CA MET A 393 10.37 2.34 -7.79
C MET A 393 10.14 1.02 -8.53
N CYS A 394 10.68 -0.06 -8.00
CA CYS A 394 10.24 -1.41 -8.35
C CYS A 394 9.01 -1.76 -7.51
N TRP A 395 8.01 -2.37 -8.12
CA TRP A 395 6.82 -2.87 -7.43
C TRP A 395 6.75 -4.39 -7.50
N ASN A 396 6.12 -4.98 -6.49
CA ASN A 396 5.89 -6.41 -6.35
C ASN A 396 4.43 -6.69 -5.94
N VAL A 397 3.84 -7.72 -6.52
CA VAL A 397 2.55 -8.32 -6.11
C VAL A 397 2.73 -9.83 -6.15
N ASP A 398 3.17 -10.36 -5.02
CA ASP A 398 3.64 -11.73 -4.92
C ASP A 398 2.63 -12.60 -4.16
N SER A 399 2.50 -13.86 -4.56
CA SER A 399 1.80 -14.94 -3.85
C SER A 399 2.78 -16.06 -3.50
N TRP A 400 2.37 -16.98 -2.62
CA TRP A 400 3.19 -18.12 -2.21
C TRP A 400 2.30 -19.31 -1.81
N ASP A 401 2.93 -20.43 -1.45
CA ASP A 401 2.29 -21.74 -1.22
C ASP A 401 1.44 -22.18 -2.43
N ASP A 402 0.28 -22.82 -2.21
CA ASP A 402 -0.56 -23.29 -3.32
C ASP A 402 -1.49 -22.19 -3.89
N THR A 403 -1.30 -20.92 -3.50
CA THR A 403 -2.09 -19.81 -4.03
C THR A 403 -1.88 -19.63 -5.52
N VAL A 404 -2.99 -19.68 -6.26
CA VAL A 404 -3.02 -19.36 -7.69
C VAL A 404 -3.52 -17.92 -7.88
N ILE A 405 -2.62 -17.03 -8.32
CA ILE A 405 -2.92 -15.63 -8.64
C ILE A 405 -3.03 -15.41 -10.15
N TYR A 406 -4.22 -15.09 -10.62
CA TYR A 406 -4.47 -14.68 -12.02
C TYR A 406 -4.09 -13.22 -12.24
N GLY A 407 -4.19 -12.40 -11.20
CA GLY A 407 -3.78 -11.02 -11.21
C GLY A 407 -3.91 -10.33 -9.86
N GLY A 408 -3.21 -9.21 -9.73
CA GLY A 408 -3.27 -8.37 -8.54
C GLY A 408 -2.74 -6.97 -8.83
N GLY A 409 -3.02 -6.05 -7.92
CA GLY A 409 -2.59 -4.67 -8.05
C GLY A 409 -2.77 -3.89 -6.77
N PHE A 410 -2.10 -2.74 -6.72
CA PHE A 410 -2.18 -1.83 -5.59
C PHE A 410 -2.19 -0.38 -6.05
N SER A 411 -2.73 0.48 -5.19
CA SER A 411 -2.54 1.92 -5.23
C SER A 411 -1.37 2.29 -4.34
N TYR A 412 -0.65 3.37 -4.67
CA TYR A 412 0.46 3.86 -3.86
C TYR A 412 0.37 5.36 -3.59
N LEU A 413 0.98 5.78 -2.48
CA LEU A 413 1.22 7.18 -2.11
C LEU A 413 2.70 7.33 -1.75
N ALA A 414 3.42 8.15 -2.50
CA ALA A 414 4.82 8.47 -2.32
C ALA A 414 4.97 9.89 -1.75
N ILE A 415 5.66 10.02 -0.61
CA ILE A 415 5.91 11.28 0.09
C ILE A 415 7.40 11.42 0.38
N GLU A 416 8.00 12.51 -0.08
CA GLU A 416 9.37 12.87 0.30
C GLU A 416 9.34 13.62 1.63
N GLU A 417 9.88 12.99 2.68
CA GLU A 417 9.88 13.49 4.08
C GLU A 417 10.94 14.53 4.38
#